data_AF-A0A7Y8JYH0-F1
#
_entry.id   AF-A0A7Y8JYH0-F1
#
_cell.length_a   1.000
_cell.length_b   1.000
_cell.length_c   1.000
_cell.angle_alpha   90.00
_cell.angle_beta   90.00
_cell.angle_gamma   90.00
#
_symmetry.space_group_name_H-M   'P 1'
#
loop_
_entity.id
_entity.type
_entity.pdbx_description
1 polymer ?
#
loop_
_entity_poly.entity_id
_entity_poly.type
_entity_poly.pdbx_seq_one_letter_code
_entity_poly.pdbx_strand_id
1 'polypeptide(L)'
;MKLPFSAALLAAALLVPAVSHADDAALTDTLKAFTHCDERFFSNLNTHRDAWQAYAPLKQDKHFSWIAVRDRTNRQANAVPVSAPAIAGLKLLSYNDEVADLGPLGLYYYWGFVVDGGLDEVAQRLAPLMEQRGALIKTEGQYSRSELKVGNGWQSIKPMPGKAPGLRHVERVLIVEPENTQGTQTRVSCSVQGGVNAGILAELRPDIAPVDYPRTVVETSIGDVPVPANVRQQLDVPLLQPRFKTLSYSYVSKDGSGKDNPVRVTFNAEGGLLRKNEAYGEAFNVDRLMLADLVQLKSKMNGLGADQVMQTQSAELKVPSSWAPGQTLSAYMKMAYMPVKPTDKPTDTTLTCQVGERFPASQVFTSLTGDAIRLTCEQGDYKSTRAFIEDLGVALTLESVSSKARIVNEYTAFDVVR
;
A
#
# COMPACT_ATOMS: atom_id res chain seq x y z
N MET A 1 73.10 16.39 -66.82
CA MET A 1 72.41 15.13 -66.45
C MET A 1 71.29 15.46 -65.45
N LYS A 2 70.08 14.99 -65.76
CA LYS A 2 68.87 14.75 -64.94
C LYS A 2 68.79 15.27 -63.48
N LEU A 3 67.74 16.05 -63.21
CA LEU A 3 67.05 16.35 -61.94
C LEU A 3 66.60 15.05 -61.19
N PRO A 4 66.23 15.03 -59.87
CA PRO A 4 65.19 15.92 -59.32
C PRO A 4 65.17 16.29 -57.80
N PHE A 5 64.31 17.29 -57.52
CA PHE A 5 63.42 17.50 -56.37
C PHE A 5 63.71 16.80 -55.02
N SER A 6 63.76 17.59 -53.94
CA SER A 6 62.70 17.58 -52.90
C SER A 6 62.87 18.75 -51.94
N ALA A 7 61.98 19.74 -52.10
CA ALA A 7 61.67 20.71 -51.07
C ALA A 7 60.50 20.17 -50.23
N ALA A 8 60.45 20.64 -48.98
CA ALA A 8 59.33 20.62 -48.04
C ALA A 8 59.06 19.33 -47.24
N LEU A 9 58.61 19.60 -46.00
CA LEU A 9 57.94 18.74 -45.01
C LEU A 9 58.83 17.97 -44.03
N LEU A 10 58.92 18.50 -42.79
CA LEU A 10 58.72 17.74 -41.55
C LEU A 10 58.59 18.69 -40.35
N ALA A 11 57.44 19.36 -40.30
CA ALA A 11 56.90 19.95 -39.08
C ALA A 11 55.39 19.67 -39.08
N ALA A 12 55.02 18.44 -38.73
CA ALA A 12 53.64 18.01 -38.60
C ALA A 12 53.45 17.25 -37.29
N ALA A 13 52.71 17.92 -36.39
CA ALA A 13 51.78 17.34 -35.43
C ALA A 13 52.30 16.36 -34.36
N LEU A 14 52.73 16.91 -33.22
CA LEU A 14 52.34 16.35 -31.93
C LEU A 14 50.84 16.67 -31.71
N LEU A 15 49.96 15.87 -32.31
CA LEU A 15 48.55 15.78 -31.94
C LEU A 15 48.35 14.45 -31.23
N VAL A 16 48.62 14.44 -29.92
CA VAL A 16 48.18 13.37 -29.02
C VAL A 16 46.65 13.43 -28.96
N PRO A 17 45.92 12.30 -29.12
CA PRO A 17 44.46 12.34 -29.13
C PRO A 17 43.95 12.61 -27.71
N ALA A 18 43.43 13.81 -27.46
CA ALA A 18 42.74 14.19 -26.22
C ALA A 18 41.32 13.60 -26.08
N VAL A 19 40.96 12.64 -26.93
CA VAL A 19 39.57 12.16 -27.09
C VAL A 19 39.19 11.13 -26.00
N SER A 20 40.15 10.49 -25.33
CA SER A 20 39.86 9.47 -24.30
C SER A 20 39.53 10.03 -22.91
N HIS A 21 39.83 11.30 -22.62
CA HIS A 21 39.60 11.90 -21.30
C HIS A 21 38.21 12.53 -21.14
N ALA A 22 37.58 12.95 -22.25
CA ALA A 22 36.25 13.57 -22.21
C ALA A 22 35.15 12.56 -21.87
N ASP A 23 35.26 11.33 -22.39
CA ASP A 23 34.29 10.25 -22.14
C ASP A 23 34.36 9.77 -20.67
N ASP A 24 35.55 9.71 -20.06
CA ASP A 24 35.71 9.28 -18.67
C ASP A 24 35.08 10.26 -17.66
N ALA A 25 35.25 11.57 -17.91
CA ALA A 25 34.59 12.61 -17.10
C ALA A 25 33.07 12.57 -17.26
N ALA A 26 32.57 12.41 -18.49
CA ALA A 26 31.16 12.32 -18.80
C ALA A 26 30.48 11.10 -18.12
N LEU A 27 31.11 9.92 -18.18
CA LEU A 27 30.62 8.72 -17.50
C LEU A 27 30.62 8.90 -15.97
N THR A 28 31.67 9.51 -15.42
CA THR A 28 31.80 9.78 -13.99
C THR A 28 30.73 10.76 -13.50
N ASP A 29 30.48 11.83 -14.26
CA ASP A 29 29.48 12.84 -13.91
C ASP A 29 28.05 12.26 -13.93
N THR A 30 27.74 11.38 -14.89
CA THR A 30 26.49 10.61 -14.86
C THR A 30 26.36 9.74 -13.60
N LEU A 31 27.43 9.06 -13.15
CA LEU A 31 27.38 8.27 -11.91
C LEU A 31 27.29 9.15 -10.65
N LYS A 32 27.89 10.33 -10.61
CA LYS A 32 27.65 11.29 -9.52
C LYS A 32 26.18 11.68 -9.46
N ALA A 33 25.61 12.05 -10.61
CA ALA A 33 24.20 12.40 -10.72
C ALA A 33 23.28 11.24 -10.32
N PHE A 34 23.64 10.00 -10.66
CA PHE A 34 22.93 8.81 -10.22
C PHE A 34 22.80 8.71 -8.70
N THR A 35 23.83 9.06 -7.91
CA THR A 35 23.79 8.94 -6.44
C THR A 35 22.72 9.81 -5.77
N HIS A 36 22.17 10.80 -6.46
CA HIS A 36 21.08 11.65 -5.97
C HIS A 36 19.72 10.94 -5.92
N CYS A 37 19.54 9.88 -6.71
CA CYS A 37 18.27 9.18 -6.83
C CYS A 37 17.11 10.08 -7.23
N ASP A 38 17.34 10.92 -8.24
CA ASP A 38 16.36 11.84 -8.82
C ASP A 38 16.61 12.06 -10.33
N GLU A 39 15.96 13.07 -10.90
CA GLU A 39 15.96 13.36 -12.33
C GLU A 39 17.33 13.74 -12.90
N ARG A 40 18.28 14.09 -12.02
CA ARG A 40 19.64 14.47 -12.42
C ARG A 40 20.35 13.38 -13.19
N PHE A 41 20.08 12.11 -12.86
CA PHE A 41 20.62 10.96 -13.60
C PHE A 41 20.22 11.00 -15.08
N PHE A 42 18.94 11.21 -15.36
CA PHE A 42 18.39 11.16 -16.71
C PHE A 42 18.77 12.39 -17.54
N SER A 43 18.89 13.56 -16.90
CA SER A 43 19.38 14.78 -17.56
C SER A 43 20.88 14.72 -17.84
N ASN A 44 21.68 14.11 -16.93
CA ASN A 44 23.11 13.87 -17.20
C ASN A 44 23.32 12.81 -18.28
N LEU A 45 22.53 11.73 -18.29
CA LEU A 45 22.52 10.77 -19.40
C LEU A 45 22.22 11.46 -20.73
N ASN A 46 21.30 12.43 -20.75
CA ASN A 46 20.99 13.18 -21.96
C ASN A 46 22.15 14.08 -22.41
N THR A 47 22.79 14.75 -21.45
CA THR A 47 23.94 15.62 -21.69
C THR A 47 25.15 14.84 -22.20
N HIS A 48 25.33 13.61 -21.72
CA HIS A 48 26.46 12.73 -22.04
C HIS A 48 26.07 11.54 -22.92
N ARG A 49 25.01 11.70 -23.72
CA ARG A 49 24.39 10.62 -24.49
C ARG A 49 25.36 9.89 -25.39
N ASP A 50 26.19 10.64 -26.13
CA ASP A 50 27.12 10.08 -27.11
C ASP A 50 28.16 9.16 -26.44
N ALA A 51 28.60 9.51 -25.23
CA ALA A 51 29.52 8.68 -24.44
C ALA A 51 28.84 7.40 -23.93
N TRP A 52 27.54 7.42 -23.63
CA TRP A 52 26.81 6.27 -23.09
C TRP A 52 26.23 5.33 -24.16
N GLN A 53 25.93 5.83 -25.36
CA GLN A 53 25.22 5.08 -26.40
C GLN A 53 25.99 3.83 -26.87
N ALA A 54 27.32 3.82 -26.72
CA ALA A 54 28.16 2.66 -27.04
C ALA A 54 28.06 1.52 -26.01
N TYR A 55 27.58 1.81 -24.79
CA TYR A 55 27.68 0.91 -23.64
C TYR A 55 26.35 0.42 -23.10
N ALA A 56 25.25 1.11 -23.45
CA ALA A 56 23.91 0.78 -22.99
C ALA A 56 22.85 1.19 -24.04
N PRO A 57 21.72 0.47 -24.13
CA PRO A 57 20.63 0.86 -25.02
C PRO A 57 19.95 2.11 -24.47
N LEU A 58 20.09 3.25 -25.15
CA LEU A 58 19.46 4.50 -24.73
C LEU A 58 18.16 4.77 -25.49
N LYS A 59 17.14 5.21 -24.76
CA LYS A 59 16.01 5.97 -25.30
C LYS A 59 16.13 7.42 -24.85
N GLN A 60 15.45 8.30 -25.57
CA GLN A 60 15.50 9.75 -25.31
C GLN A 60 14.14 10.39 -25.56
N ASP A 61 13.94 11.52 -24.91
CA ASP A 61 13.00 12.55 -25.30
C ASP A 61 13.74 13.88 -25.55
N LYS A 62 13.06 15.02 -25.42
CA LYS A 62 13.66 16.34 -25.66
C LYS A 62 14.68 16.75 -24.57
N HIS A 63 14.48 16.33 -23.34
CA HIS A 63 15.20 16.85 -22.16
C HIS A 63 15.95 15.76 -21.39
N PHE A 64 15.61 14.49 -21.60
CA PHE A 64 16.09 13.36 -20.84
C PHE A 64 16.46 12.18 -21.74
N SER A 65 17.43 11.39 -21.28
CA SER A 65 17.77 10.09 -21.83
C SER A 65 17.78 9.06 -20.71
N TRP A 66 17.46 7.81 -21.03
CA TRP A 66 17.44 6.71 -20.06
C TRP A 66 17.93 5.42 -20.70
N ILE A 67 18.49 4.53 -19.87
CA ILE A 67 18.86 3.18 -20.27
C ILE A 67 17.57 2.36 -20.34
N ALA A 68 17.23 1.88 -21.53
CA ALA A 68 15.95 1.24 -21.79
C ALA A 68 15.99 -0.26 -21.50
N VAL A 69 15.15 -0.70 -20.56
CA VAL A 69 14.83 -2.13 -20.36
C VAL A 69 13.62 -2.51 -21.20
N ARG A 70 13.45 -3.82 -21.46
CA ARG A 70 12.34 -4.30 -22.29
C ARG A 70 11.01 -4.13 -21.57
N ASP A 71 10.96 -4.48 -20.30
CA ASP A 71 9.76 -4.39 -19.47
C ASP A 71 10.13 -4.33 -17.99
N ARG A 72 9.95 -3.15 -17.38
CA ARG A 72 10.26 -2.89 -15.96
C ARG A 72 9.33 -3.61 -14.98
N THR A 73 8.20 -4.12 -15.45
CA THR A 73 7.23 -4.85 -14.62
C THR A 73 7.54 -6.35 -14.55
N ASN A 74 8.47 -6.83 -15.40
CA ASN A 74 8.80 -8.24 -15.52
C ASN A 74 10.26 -8.49 -15.13
N ARG A 75 10.48 -9.24 -14.05
CA ARG A 75 11.81 -9.58 -13.50
C ARG A 75 12.76 -10.27 -14.48
N GLN A 76 12.26 -10.88 -15.55
CA GLN A 76 13.10 -11.50 -16.60
C GLN A 76 13.40 -10.55 -17.76
N ALA A 77 12.90 -9.33 -17.72
CA ALA A 77 12.95 -8.36 -18.81
C ALA A 77 13.30 -6.92 -18.35
N ASN A 78 13.56 -6.76 -17.06
CA ASN A 78 13.80 -5.48 -16.38
C ASN A 78 15.30 -5.13 -16.28
N ALA A 79 16.14 -5.80 -17.07
CA ALA A 79 17.59 -5.65 -17.03
C ALA A 79 18.21 -5.68 -18.43
N VAL A 80 19.31 -4.95 -18.61
CA VAL A 80 20.14 -4.95 -19.82
C VAL A 80 21.61 -4.95 -19.46
N PRO A 81 22.48 -5.60 -20.26
CA PRO A 81 23.92 -5.55 -20.05
C PRO A 81 24.46 -4.12 -20.23
N VAL A 82 25.50 -3.79 -19.46
CA VAL A 82 26.28 -2.56 -19.60
C VAL A 82 27.73 -2.95 -19.85
N SER A 83 28.37 -2.33 -20.85
CA SER A 83 29.74 -2.66 -21.28
C SER A 83 30.70 -1.47 -21.18
N ALA A 84 30.39 -0.50 -20.32
CA ALA A 84 31.22 0.68 -20.09
C ALA A 84 32.60 0.29 -19.52
N PRO A 85 33.66 1.09 -19.77
CA PRO A 85 34.89 0.98 -19.01
C PRO A 85 34.62 1.17 -17.51
N ALA A 86 35.56 0.78 -16.64
CA ALA A 86 35.39 1.01 -15.21
C ALA A 86 35.32 2.51 -14.90
N ILE A 87 34.21 2.96 -14.32
CA ILE A 87 33.93 4.37 -14.03
C ILE A 87 34.25 4.62 -12.56
N ALA A 88 35.22 5.48 -12.26
CA ALA A 88 35.70 5.69 -10.88
C ALA A 88 36.06 4.37 -10.14
N GLY A 89 36.57 3.38 -10.88
CA GLY A 89 36.90 2.05 -10.35
C GLY A 89 35.70 1.11 -10.15
N LEU A 90 34.49 1.51 -10.53
CA LEU A 90 33.29 0.67 -10.54
C LEU A 90 33.10 0.07 -11.94
N LYS A 91 33.13 -1.27 -12.03
CA LYS A 91 32.83 -1.98 -13.27
C LYS A 91 31.35 -2.36 -13.30
N LEU A 92 30.59 -1.64 -14.11
CA LEU A 92 29.15 -1.88 -14.28
C LEU A 92 28.94 -3.10 -15.18
N LEU A 93 28.09 -4.02 -14.77
CA LEU A 93 27.81 -5.28 -15.49
C LEU A 93 26.44 -5.24 -16.18
N SER A 94 25.45 -4.71 -15.49
CA SER A 94 24.09 -4.53 -16.01
C SER A 94 23.43 -3.31 -15.41
N TYR A 95 22.40 -2.82 -16.09
CA TYR A 95 21.44 -1.86 -15.57
C TYR A 95 20.11 -2.56 -15.36
N ASN A 96 19.43 -2.23 -14.27
CA ASN A 96 18.12 -2.74 -13.89
C ASN A 96 17.17 -1.57 -13.65
N ASP A 97 15.91 -1.74 -14.04
CA ASP A 97 14.82 -0.79 -13.79
C ASP A 97 13.55 -1.58 -13.52
N GLU A 98 13.04 -1.49 -12.30
CA GLU A 98 11.99 -2.38 -11.77
C GLU A 98 10.89 -1.58 -11.08
N VAL A 99 9.65 -2.04 -11.22
CA VAL A 99 8.53 -1.57 -10.38
C VAL A 99 7.94 -2.73 -9.59
N ALA A 100 7.61 -2.48 -8.33
CA ALA A 100 6.89 -3.40 -7.46
C ALA A 100 5.74 -2.66 -6.74
N ASP A 101 4.55 -3.23 -6.83
CA ASP A 101 3.40 -2.83 -6.02
C ASP A 101 3.26 -3.80 -4.85
N LEU A 102 3.52 -3.31 -3.63
CA LEU A 102 3.43 -4.09 -2.40
C LEU A 102 2.14 -3.78 -1.63
N GLY A 103 1.13 -3.21 -2.29
CA GLY A 103 -0.17 -2.88 -1.72
C GLY A 103 -0.05 -1.91 -0.54
N PRO A 104 -0.48 -2.27 0.68
CA PRO A 104 -0.40 -1.39 1.85
C PRO A 104 1.02 -0.93 2.22
N LEU A 105 2.05 -1.66 1.79
CA LEU A 105 3.45 -1.30 2.02
C LEU A 105 3.96 -0.21 1.05
N GLY A 106 3.21 0.07 -0.01
CA GLY A 106 3.49 1.12 -0.98
C GLY A 106 4.00 0.62 -2.33
N LEU A 107 4.19 1.57 -3.23
CA LEU A 107 4.78 1.37 -4.54
C LEU A 107 6.29 1.59 -4.47
N TYR A 108 7.05 0.82 -5.22
CA TYR A 108 8.51 0.88 -5.25
C TYR A 108 8.99 0.93 -6.69
N TYR A 109 9.78 1.94 -7.02
CA TYR A 109 10.38 2.12 -8.33
C TYR A 109 11.90 2.14 -8.18
N TYR A 110 12.54 1.09 -8.65
CA TYR A 110 13.99 0.91 -8.58
C TYR A 110 14.64 1.19 -9.92
N TRP A 111 15.84 1.75 -9.88
CA TRP A 111 16.73 1.82 -11.03
C TRP A 111 18.18 1.80 -10.57
N GLY A 112 19.08 1.15 -11.30
CA GLY A 112 20.46 1.06 -10.87
C GLY A 112 21.26 0.03 -11.61
N PHE A 113 22.43 -0.30 -11.06
CA PHE A 113 23.42 -1.15 -11.70
C PHE A 113 23.77 -2.35 -10.83
N VAL A 114 24.07 -3.46 -11.49
CA VAL A 114 24.89 -4.52 -10.88
C VAL A 114 26.34 -4.19 -11.16
N VAL A 115 27.16 -4.21 -10.11
CA VAL A 115 28.57 -3.84 -10.13
C VAL A 115 29.42 -5.03 -9.74
N ASP A 116 30.53 -5.23 -10.43
CA ASP A 116 31.57 -6.20 -10.07
C ASP A 116 32.28 -5.75 -8.78
N GLY A 117 32.37 -6.65 -7.80
CA GLY A 117 32.99 -6.40 -6.51
C GLY A 117 32.06 -6.67 -5.32
N GLY A 118 32.69 -6.84 -4.16
CA GLY A 118 31.99 -7.08 -2.90
C GLY A 118 31.38 -5.81 -2.31
N LEU A 119 30.39 -6.00 -1.42
CA LEU A 119 29.57 -4.95 -0.83
C LEU A 119 30.38 -3.77 -0.27
N ASP A 120 31.38 -4.04 0.57
CA ASP A 120 32.19 -3.01 1.24
C ASP A 120 33.10 -2.26 0.26
N GLU A 121 33.68 -2.96 -0.71
CA GLU A 121 34.55 -2.39 -1.76
C GLU A 121 33.75 -1.44 -2.66
N VAL A 122 32.57 -1.88 -3.11
CA VAL A 122 31.69 -1.08 -3.95
C VAL A 122 31.18 0.15 -3.20
N ALA A 123 30.76 -0.01 -1.93
CA ALA A 123 30.34 1.12 -1.10
C ALA A 123 31.47 2.17 -0.91
N GLN A 124 32.71 1.71 -0.69
CA GLN A 124 33.86 2.59 -0.53
C GLN A 124 34.18 3.39 -1.82
N ARG A 125 34.03 2.77 -2.99
CA ARG A 125 34.23 3.43 -4.29
C ARG A 125 33.08 4.34 -4.70
N LEU A 126 31.86 4.05 -4.23
CA LEU A 126 30.68 4.88 -4.48
C LEU A 126 30.70 6.17 -3.65
N ALA A 127 31.18 6.12 -2.40
CA ALA A 127 31.11 7.25 -1.48
C ALA A 127 31.74 8.56 -2.00
N PRO A 128 32.90 8.57 -2.69
CA PRO A 128 33.46 9.77 -3.31
C PRO A 128 32.60 10.42 -4.41
N LEU A 129 31.66 9.68 -5.01
CA LEU A 129 30.75 10.18 -6.04
C LEU A 129 29.52 10.90 -5.45
N MET A 130 29.30 10.78 -4.14
CA MET A 130 28.20 11.42 -3.43
C MET A 130 28.58 12.82 -2.95
N GLU A 131 27.63 13.76 -2.96
CA GLU A 131 27.82 15.10 -2.36
C GLU A 131 28.16 15.00 -0.86
N GLN A 132 27.45 14.13 -0.13
CA GLN A 132 27.68 13.87 1.29
C GLN A 132 28.22 12.44 1.48
N ARG A 133 29.55 12.30 1.47
CA ARG A 133 30.24 11.01 1.58
C ARG A 133 29.80 10.17 2.80
N GLY A 134 29.48 10.82 3.91
CA GLY A 134 29.05 10.17 5.16
C GLY A 134 27.57 9.81 5.23
N ALA A 135 26.78 10.14 4.21
CA ALA A 135 25.34 9.87 4.19
C ALA A 135 25.00 8.41 3.86
N LEU A 136 25.97 7.64 3.33
CA LEU A 136 25.83 6.22 3.08
C LEU A 136 26.11 5.43 4.37
N ILE A 137 25.05 4.95 5.02
CA ILE A 137 25.11 4.32 6.34
C ILE A 137 25.05 2.80 6.19
N LYS A 138 25.99 2.09 6.83
CA LYS A 138 25.97 0.63 6.92
C LYS A 138 24.87 0.19 7.89
N THR A 139 24.00 -0.70 7.44
CA THR A 139 23.00 -1.40 8.23
C THR A 139 23.19 -2.92 8.09
N GLU A 140 22.36 -3.74 8.71
CA GLU A 140 22.46 -5.21 8.62
C GLU A 140 22.45 -5.67 7.15
N GLY A 141 23.61 -6.08 6.63
CA GLY A 141 23.77 -6.67 5.30
C GLY A 141 23.78 -5.71 4.10
N GLN A 142 23.67 -4.40 4.28
CA GLN A 142 23.63 -3.42 3.18
C GLN A 142 24.13 -2.03 3.60
N TYR A 143 24.37 -1.15 2.63
CA TYR A 143 24.50 0.29 2.87
C TYR A 143 23.31 1.05 2.30
N SER A 144 22.93 2.15 2.94
CA SER A 144 21.88 3.01 2.40
C SER A 144 21.99 4.47 2.80
N ARG A 145 21.54 5.35 1.90
CA ARG A 145 21.21 6.75 2.18
C ARG A 145 19.71 6.90 1.98
N SER A 146 18.98 7.32 3.01
CA SER A 146 17.53 7.47 2.97
C SER A 146 17.10 8.92 3.19
N GLU A 147 16.14 9.38 2.39
CA GLU A 147 15.53 10.70 2.51
C GLU A 147 14.01 10.58 2.48
N LEU A 148 13.34 11.29 3.38
CA LEU A 148 11.88 11.37 3.48
C LEU A 148 11.38 12.65 2.81
N LYS A 149 10.30 12.55 2.02
CA LYS A 149 9.61 13.71 1.48
C LYS A 149 8.88 14.46 2.59
N VAL A 150 9.23 15.74 2.79
CA VAL A 150 8.58 16.62 3.78
C VAL A 150 8.23 17.94 3.10
N GLY A 151 6.93 18.19 2.92
CA GLY A 151 6.45 19.31 2.11
C GLY A 151 7.05 19.27 0.70
N ASN A 152 7.71 20.35 0.29
CA ASN A 152 8.39 20.44 -1.00
C ASN A 152 9.85 19.94 -0.97
N GLY A 153 10.41 19.63 0.20
CA GLY A 153 11.81 19.21 0.35
C GLY A 153 12.00 17.72 0.60
N TRP A 154 13.27 17.33 0.65
CA TRP A 154 13.75 16.00 1.04
C TRP A 154 14.60 16.13 2.30
N GLN A 155 14.30 15.34 3.32
CA GLN A 155 14.99 15.37 4.60
C GLN A 155 15.70 14.04 4.83
N SER A 156 17.02 14.08 5.08
CA SER A 156 17.78 12.88 5.43
C SER A 156 17.25 12.24 6.71
N ILE A 157 17.10 10.92 6.67
CA ILE A 157 16.68 10.11 7.81
C ILE A 157 17.68 8.97 8.01
N LYS A 158 17.73 8.43 9.23
CA LYS A 158 18.46 7.18 9.47
C LYS A 158 17.72 6.05 8.75
N PRO A 159 18.40 5.23 7.92
CA PRO A 159 17.76 4.09 7.28
C PRO A 159 17.13 3.15 8.30
N MET A 160 15.94 2.65 8.00
CA MET A 160 15.18 1.71 8.83
C MET A 160 14.95 0.41 8.05
N PRO A 161 15.96 -0.49 7.98
CA PRO A 161 15.82 -1.77 7.31
C PRO A 161 14.59 -2.53 7.82
N GLY A 162 13.87 -3.18 6.92
CA GLY A 162 12.68 -3.97 7.25
C GLY A 162 11.42 -3.16 7.58
N LYS A 163 11.47 -1.82 7.54
CA LYS A 163 10.30 -0.95 7.73
C LYS A 163 9.90 -0.30 6.42
N ALA A 164 8.73 -0.67 5.89
CA ALA A 164 8.18 -0.03 4.71
C ALA A 164 7.63 1.39 5.03
N PRO A 165 7.79 2.37 4.13
CA PRO A 165 7.20 3.71 4.28
C PRO A 165 5.65 3.70 4.29
N GLY A 166 5.04 2.70 3.65
CA GLY A 166 3.59 2.61 3.47
C GLY A 166 3.03 3.70 2.55
N LEU A 167 1.70 3.82 2.50
CA LEU A 167 1.03 4.75 1.60
C LEU A 167 1.06 6.22 2.03
N ARG A 168 1.50 6.51 3.27
CA ARG A 168 1.49 7.88 3.83
C ARG A 168 2.78 8.65 3.64
N HIS A 169 3.87 7.95 3.39
CA HIS A 169 5.21 8.55 3.29
C HIS A 169 5.80 8.21 1.94
N VAL A 170 6.64 9.11 1.45
CA VAL A 170 7.47 8.86 0.27
C VAL A 170 8.92 8.97 0.70
N GLU A 171 9.68 7.92 0.44
CA GLU A 171 11.13 7.91 0.64
C GLU A 171 11.82 7.81 -0.72
N ARG A 172 13.00 8.42 -0.83
CA ARG A 172 13.98 8.04 -1.85
C ARG A 172 15.23 7.51 -1.18
N VAL A 173 15.78 6.46 -1.75
CA VAL A 173 16.85 5.69 -1.11
C VAL A 173 17.90 5.32 -2.14
N LEU A 174 19.17 5.58 -1.83
CA LEU A 174 20.30 4.91 -2.49
C LEU A 174 20.64 3.67 -1.67
N ILE A 175 20.65 2.50 -2.30
CA ILE A 175 20.82 1.18 -1.69
C ILE A 175 22.03 0.51 -2.32
N VAL A 176 22.90 -0.05 -1.49
CA VAL A 176 24.03 -0.90 -1.91
C VAL A 176 23.87 -2.24 -1.18
N GLU A 177 23.56 -3.30 -1.92
CA GLU A 177 23.21 -4.61 -1.37
C GLU A 177 23.88 -5.76 -2.17
N PRO A 178 24.10 -6.94 -1.57
CA PRO A 178 24.62 -8.09 -2.29
C PRO A 178 23.67 -8.50 -3.43
N GLU A 179 24.19 -8.66 -4.64
CA GLU A 179 23.40 -9.17 -5.78
C GLU A 179 23.39 -10.70 -5.81
N ASN A 180 24.51 -11.31 -5.41
CA ASN A 180 24.69 -12.76 -5.44
C ASN A 180 25.15 -13.32 -4.10
N THR A 181 24.94 -14.62 -3.92
CA THR A 181 25.32 -15.33 -2.68
C THR A 181 26.82 -15.54 -2.54
N GLN A 182 27.59 -15.40 -3.63
CA GLN A 182 29.05 -15.47 -3.60
C GLN A 182 29.70 -14.19 -3.06
N GLY A 183 28.96 -13.09 -2.95
CA GLY A 183 29.47 -11.80 -2.50
C GLY A 183 30.44 -11.14 -3.49
N THR A 184 30.41 -11.53 -4.76
CA THR A 184 31.29 -11.00 -5.82
C THR A 184 30.62 -9.93 -6.68
N GLN A 185 29.31 -9.76 -6.53
CA GLN A 185 28.54 -8.73 -7.22
C GLN A 185 27.67 -7.98 -6.23
N THR A 186 27.56 -6.68 -6.45
CA THR A 186 26.82 -5.76 -5.60
C THR A 186 25.82 -5.00 -6.45
N ARG A 187 24.57 -4.94 -6.01
CA ARG A 187 23.54 -4.11 -6.59
C ARG A 187 23.63 -2.71 -5.98
N VAL A 188 23.77 -1.70 -6.82
CA VAL A 188 23.67 -0.30 -6.44
C VAL A 188 22.42 0.26 -7.09
N SER A 189 21.39 0.53 -6.29
CA SER A 189 20.10 1.00 -6.80
C SER A 189 19.63 2.27 -6.12
N CYS A 190 18.98 3.11 -6.90
CA CYS A 190 18.08 4.13 -6.42
C CYS A 190 16.67 3.56 -6.35
N SER A 191 15.92 3.97 -5.32
CA SER A 191 14.52 3.64 -5.09
C SER A 191 13.75 4.91 -4.80
N VAL A 192 12.57 5.07 -5.39
CA VAL A 192 11.51 5.92 -4.83
C VAL A 192 10.36 5.01 -4.40
N GLN A 193 9.98 5.12 -3.13
CA GLN A 193 9.16 4.12 -2.45
C GLN A 193 8.10 4.69 -1.50
N GLY A 194 6.97 3.99 -1.36
CA GLY A 194 5.87 4.32 -0.47
C GLY A 194 4.63 4.85 -1.17
N GLY A 195 4.06 5.95 -0.67
CA GLY A 195 2.90 6.67 -1.20
C GLY A 195 3.20 7.46 -2.48
N VAL A 196 3.92 6.85 -3.41
CA VAL A 196 4.36 7.47 -4.67
C VAL A 196 3.14 7.78 -5.53
N ASN A 197 3.03 9.03 -5.99
CA ASN A 197 1.97 9.48 -6.88
C ASN A 197 2.54 9.96 -8.23
N ALA A 198 1.64 10.26 -9.17
CA ALA A 198 2.00 10.75 -10.51
C ALA A 198 2.91 12.00 -10.49
N GLY A 199 2.69 12.94 -9.57
CA GLY A 199 3.50 14.15 -9.45
C GLY A 199 4.94 13.86 -9.02
N ILE A 200 5.13 12.96 -8.05
CA ILE A 200 6.45 12.51 -7.60
C ILE A 200 7.19 11.76 -8.71
N LEU A 201 6.51 10.91 -9.49
CA LEU A 201 7.16 10.24 -10.62
C LEU A 201 7.51 11.21 -11.74
N ALA A 202 6.66 12.18 -12.04
CA ALA A 202 6.99 13.22 -13.02
C ALA A 202 8.22 14.04 -12.60
N GLU A 203 8.40 14.26 -11.28
CA GLU A 203 9.57 14.95 -10.73
C GLU A 203 10.84 14.08 -10.82
N LEU A 204 10.81 12.83 -10.36
CA LEU A 204 12.03 12.03 -10.14
C LEU A 204 12.34 11.02 -11.25
N ARG A 205 11.34 10.60 -12.01
CA ARG A 205 11.39 9.48 -12.98
C ARG A 205 10.85 9.92 -14.35
N PRO A 206 11.50 10.88 -15.02
CA PRO A 206 11.09 11.34 -16.35
C PRO A 206 11.15 10.25 -17.42
N ASP A 207 11.82 9.12 -17.14
CA ASP A 207 11.86 7.93 -18.00
C ASP A 207 10.53 7.14 -18.01
N ILE A 208 9.62 7.40 -17.07
CA ILE A 208 8.30 6.77 -16.98
C ILE A 208 7.28 7.66 -17.69
N ALA A 209 6.60 7.10 -18.70
CA ALA A 209 5.58 7.83 -19.42
C ALA A 209 4.35 8.07 -18.52
N PRO A 210 3.64 9.21 -18.66
CA PRO A 210 2.46 9.50 -17.82
C PRO A 210 1.35 8.44 -17.87
N VAL A 211 1.27 7.67 -18.96
CA VAL A 211 0.31 6.55 -19.09
C VAL A 211 0.60 5.43 -18.09
N ASP A 212 1.84 5.31 -17.64
CA ASP A 212 2.34 4.28 -16.72
C ASP A 212 2.43 4.77 -15.27
N TYR A 213 2.00 6.01 -14.98
CA TYR A 213 1.93 6.53 -13.61
C TYR A 213 0.88 5.77 -12.79
N PRO A 214 1.10 5.64 -11.47
CA PRO A 214 0.10 5.08 -10.58
C PRO A 214 -1.11 5.99 -10.66
N ARG A 215 -2.21 5.43 -11.17
CA ARG A 215 -3.48 6.13 -11.19
C ARG A 215 -3.92 6.22 -9.73
N THR A 216 -4.20 7.43 -9.26
CA THR A 216 -4.87 7.62 -7.98
C THR A 216 -6.17 6.82 -8.07
N VAL A 217 -6.21 5.65 -7.45
CA VAL A 217 -7.45 4.90 -7.32
C VAL A 217 -8.30 5.76 -6.40
N VAL A 218 -9.32 6.40 -6.96
CA VAL A 218 -10.30 7.12 -6.15
C VAL A 218 -10.91 6.08 -5.24
N GLU A 219 -10.55 6.13 -3.96
CA GLU A 219 -11.12 5.22 -2.99
C GLU A 219 -12.63 5.39 -3.02
N THR A 220 -13.35 4.29 -3.23
CA THR A 220 -14.81 4.33 -3.23
C THR A 220 -15.26 4.68 -1.81
N SER A 221 -15.94 5.81 -1.64
CA SER A 221 -16.58 6.12 -0.36
C SER A 221 -17.75 5.17 -0.13
N ILE A 222 -17.93 4.70 1.10
CA ILE A 222 -19.12 3.92 1.45
C ILE A 222 -20.41 4.73 1.21
N GLY A 223 -20.34 6.06 1.28
CA GLY A 223 -21.46 6.96 1.01
C GLY A 223 -21.91 6.96 -0.45
N ASP A 224 -20.98 6.81 -1.39
CA ASP A 224 -21.21 6.93 -2.83
C ASP A 224 -21.85 5.66 -3.43
N VAL A 225 -21.82 4.55 -2.69
CA VAL A 225 -22.45 3.30 -3.10
C VAL A 225 -23.90 3.27 -2.58
N PRO A 226 -24.93 3.42 -3.43
CA PRO A 226 -26.32 3.51 -2.99
C PRO A 226 -26.84 2.15 -2.52
N VAL A 227 -27.76 2.05 -1.56
CA VAL A 227 -28.41 0.76 -1.29
C VAL A 227 -29.40 0.43 -2.43
N PRO A 228 -29.38 -0.77 -3.03
CA PRO A 228 -30.32 -1.14 -4.08
C PRO A 228 -31.79 -0.99 -3.65
N ALA A 229 -32.67 -0.59 -4.56
CA ALA A 229 -34.07 -0.29 -4.25
C ALA A 229 -34.83 -1.53 -3.73
N ASN A 230 -34.60 -2.70 -4.32
CA ASN A 230 -35.15 -3.98 -3.88
C ASN A 230 -34.72 -4.35 -2.46
N VAL A 231 -33.49 -4.00 -2.06
CA VAL A 231 -33.02 -4.18 -0.68
C VAL A 231 -33.71 -3.19 0.24
N ARG A 232 -33.83 -1.92 -0.16
CA ARG A 232 -34.50 -0.87 0.65
C ARG A 232 -35.95 -1.21 0.98
N GLN A 233 -36.68 -1.82 0.05
CA GLN A 233 -38.08 -2.25 0.27
C GLN A 233 -38.23 -3.29 1.39
N GLN A 234 -37.16 -4.00 1.76
CA GLN A 234 -37.18 -5.02 2.81
C GLN A 234 -36.81 -4.48 4.20
N LEU A 235 -36.48 -3.18 4.31
CA LEU A 235 -35.93 -2.59 5.54
C LEU A 235 -36.98 -2.00 6.49
N ASP A 236 -38.23 -1.89 6.05
CA ASP A 236 -39.34 -1.42 6.90
C ASP A 236 -39.78 -2.52 7.87
N VAL A 237 -38.96 -2.71 8.90
CA VAL A 237 -39.15 -3.73 9.93
C VAL A 237 -39.23 -3.05 11.29
N PRO A 238 -40.45 -2.83 11.85
CA PRO A 238 -40.64 -2.09 13.09
C PRO A 238 -39.86 -2.64 14.29
N LEU A 239 -39.68 -3.97 14.38
CA LEU A 239 -38.93 -4.60 15.47
C LEU A 239 -37.43 -4.30 15.46
N LEU A 240 -36.88 -3.88 14.32
CA LEU A 240 -35.44 -3.65 14.13
C LEU A 240 -35.09 -2.16 14.00
N GLN A 241 -36.05 -1.27 14.28
CA GLN A 241 -35.82 0.16 14.19
C GLN A 241 -34.96 0.65 15.37
N PRO A 242 -33.91 1.45 15.10
CA PRO A 242 -33.13 2.07 16.16
C PRO A 242 -33.94 3.11 16.93
N ARG A 243 -33.70 3.20 18.24
CA ARG A 243 -34.41 4.09 19.19
C ARG A 243 -33.47 5.07 19.90
N PHE A 244 -32.41 5.45 19.19
CA PHE A 244 -31.39 6.41 19.60
C PHE A 244 -30.90 7.20 18.38
N LYS A 245 -30.24 8.34 18.60
CA LYS A 245 -29.53 9.10 17.56
C LYS A 245 -28.11 8.61 17.38
N THR A 246 -27.36 8.55 18.48
CA THR A 246 -25.99 8.04 18.48
C THR A 246 -25.79 7.07 19.64
N LEU A 247 -24.94 6.06 19.40
CA LEU A 247 -24.52 5.09 20.40
C LEU A 247 -23.03 4.85 20.21
N SER A 248 -22.23 5.08 21.25
CA SER A 248 -20.80 4.78 21.25
C SER A 248 -20.48 3.80 22.37
N TYR A 249 -19.67 2.80 22.08
CA TYR A 249 -19.19 1.87 23.11
C TYR A 249 -17.79 1.37 22.80
N SER A 250 -17.14 0.82 23.81
CA SER A 250 -15.86 0.12 23.66
C SER A 250 -15.96 -1.26 24.27
N TYR A 251 -15.25 -2.23 23.69
CA TYR A 251 -15.14 -3.56 24.25
C TYR A 251 -13.75 -4.15 24.02
N VAL A 252 -13.40 -5.16 24.80
CA VAL A 252 -12.18 -5.96 24.62
C VAL A 252 -12.58 -7.38 24.22
N SER A 253 -11.97 -7.88 23.14
CA SER A 253 -12.15 -9.26 22.68
C SER A 253 -11.23 -10.19 23.47
N LYS A 254 -11.81 -11.09 24.27
CA LYS A 254 -11.07 -12.14 24.99
C LYS A 254 -11.05 -13.41 24.14
N ASP A 255 -9.88 -13.74 23.59
CA ASP A 255 -9.64 -14.95 22.77
C ASP A 255 -8.67 -15.96 23.44
N GLY A 256 -8.23 -15.68 24.67
CA GLY A 256 -7.28 -16.49 25.43
C GLY A 256 -5.80 -16.22 25.10
N SER A 257 -5.48 -15.34 24.15
CA SER A 257 -4.10 -15.01 23.75
C SER A 257 -3.41 -13.96 24.64
N GLY A 258 -4.16 -13.29 25.52
CA GLY A 258 -3.66 -12.26 26.45
C GLY A 258 -3.37 -10.88 25.83
N LYS A 259 -3.69 -10.66 24.54
CA LYS A 259 -3.58 -9.35 23.89
C LYS A 259 -4.92 -8.62 23.91
N ASP A 260 -5.09 -7.72 24.87
CA ASP A 260 -6.29 -6.90 25.01
C ASP A 260 -6.18 -5.60 24.19
N ASN A 261 -6.61 -5.62 22.93
CA ASN A 261 -6.76 -4.39 22.14
C ASN A 261 -8.22 -3.94 22.18
N PRO A 262 -8.52 -2.76 22.77
CA PRO A 262 -9.89 -2.26 22.83
C PRO A 262 -10.38 -1.88 21.43
N VAL A 263 -11.58 -2.34 21.08
CA VAL A 263 -12.31 -1.95 19.88
C VAL A 263 -13.28 -0.85 20.27
N ARG A 264 -13.30 0.24 19.49
CA ARG A 264 -14.27 1.33 19.66
C ARG A 264 -15.32 1.24 18.57
N VAL A 265 -16.59 1.32 18.96
CA VAL A 265 -17.72 1.30 18.03
C VAL A 265 -18.54 2.57 18.18
N THR A 266 -18.94 3.16 17.07
CA THR A 266 -19.89 4.26 17.02
C THR A 266 -20.99 3.93 16.03
N PHE A 267 -22.24 4.16 16.45
CA PHE A 267 -23.43 4.09 15.61
C PHE A 267 -24.06 5.47 15.49
N ASN A 268 -24.46 5.83 14.27
CA ASN A 268 -25.38 6.93 13.99
C ASN A 268 -26.63 6.37 13.32
N ALA A 269 -27.80 6.67 13.88
CA ALA A 269 -29.07 6.22 13.35
C ALA A 269 -29.59 7.18 12.27
N GLU A 270 -29.89 6.65 11.09
CA GLU A 270 -30.41 7.40 9.94
C GLU A 270 -31.47 6.59 9.20
N GLY A 271 -32.71 7.07 9.16
CA GLY A 271 -33.77 6.45 8.35
C GLY A 271 -34.01 4.97 8.64
N GLY A 272 -33.94 4.57 9.91
CA GLY A 272 -34.12 3.17 10.34
C GLY A 272 -32.87 2.29 10.25
N LEU A 273 -31.75 2.86 9.81
CA LEU A 273 -30.46 2.17 9.66
C LEU A 273 -29.41 2.71 10.61
N LEU A 274 -28.37 1.92 10.82
CA LEU A 274 -27.21 2.23 11.62
C LEU A 274 -26.00 2.39 10.71
N ARG A 275 -25.43 3.60 10.68
CA ARG A 275 -24.06 3.79 10.22
C ARG A 275 -23.12 3.43 11.37
N LYS A 276 -22.38 2.34 11.19
CA LYS A 276 -21.41 1.84 12.16
C LYS A 276 -20.00 2.22 11.72
N ASN A 277 -19.20 2.73 12.64
CA ASN A 277 -17.74 2.71 12.53
C ASN A 277 -17.20 1.81 13.64
N GLU A 278 -16.34 0.86 13.28
CA GLU A 278 -15.73 -0.10 14.19
C GLU A 278 -14.20 0.02 14.07
N ALA A 279 -13.56 0.68 15.04
CA ALA A 279 -12.15 1.03 15.01
C ALA A 279 -11.30 0.07 15.84
N TYR A 280 -10.29 -0.51 15.19
CA TYR A 280 -9.31 -1.45 15.75
C TYR A 280 -7.95 -0.75 15.89
N GLY A 281 -7.91 0.33 16.67
CA GLY A 281 -6.77 1.24 16.77
C GLY A 281 -6.80 2.37 15.73
N GLU A 282 -5.66 3.04 15.51
CA GLU A 282 -5.57 4.23 14.65
C GLU A 282 -5.46 3.91 13.15
N ALA A 283 -5.00 2.71 12.81
CA ALA A 283 -4.64 2.35 11.44
C ALA A 283 -5.74 1.59 10.69
N PHE A 284 -6.66 0.93 11.40
CA PHE A 284 -7.66 0.05 10.81
C PHE A 284 -9.05 0.30 11.41
N ASN A 285 -10.04 0.50 10.54
CA ASN A 285 -11.44 0.55 10.95
C ASN A 285 -12.35 -0.01 9.86
N VAL A 286 -13.57 -0.38 10.25
CA VAL A 286 -14.60 -0.90 9.35
C VAL A 286 -15.82 -0.01 9.43
N ASP A 287 -16.18 0.61 8.30
CA ASP A 287 -17.45 1.30 8.14
C ASP A 287 -18.51 0.32 7.68
N ARG A 288 -19.72 0.38 8.25
CA ARG A 288 -20.86 -0.43 7.83
C ARG A 288 -22.14 0.41 7.79
N LEU A 289 -23.06 0.00 6.93
CA LEU A 289 -24.46 0.40 7.00
C LEU A 289 -25.28 -0.85 7.29
N MET A 290 -26.04 -0.85 8.38
CA MET A 290 -26.69 -2.05 8.90
C MET A 290 -28.11 -1.77 9.41
N LEU A 291 -28.94 -2.81 9.47
CA LEU A 291 -30.21 -2.81 10.20
C LEU A 291 -30.01 -3.53 11.54
N ALA A 292 -30.24 -2.82 12.64
CA ALA A 292 -30.11 -3.30 14.02
C ALA A 292 -28.76 -3.98 14.39
N ASP A 293 -27.67 -3.71 13.66
CA ASP A 293 -26.39 -4.44 13.73
C ASP A 293 -26.52 -5.97 13.51
N LEU A 294 -27.58 -6.39 12.81
CA LEU A 294 -27.84 -7.77 12.42
C LEU A 294 -27.66 -7.95 10.92
N VAL A 295 -28.36 -7.15 10.11
CA VAL A 295 -28.37 -7.30 8.64
C VAL A 295 -27.44 -6.26 8.03
N GLN A 296 -26.40 -6.70 7.33
CA GLN A 296 -25.45 -5.80 6.69
C GLN A 296 -25.94 -5.39 5.29
N LEU A 297 -25.93 -4.10 5.01
CA LEU A 297 -26.27 -3.55 3.68
C LEU A 297 -25.02 -3.13 2.92
N LYS A 298 -24.05 -2.54 3.63
CA LYS A 298 -22.76 -2.14 3.09
C LYS A 298 -21.65 -2.33 4.11
N SER A 299 -20.43 -2.59 3.65
CA SER A 299 -19.23 -2.46 4.47
C SER A 299 -18.00 -2.02 3.66
N LYS A 300 -17.12 -1.25 4.29
CA LYS A 300 -15.80 -0.90 3.77
C LYS A 300 -14.75 -1.12 4.86
N MET A 301 -13.64 -1.76 4.49
CA MET A 301 -12.46 -1.90 5.35
C MET A 301 -11.49 -0.76 5.02
N ASN A 302 -11.21 0.11 5.99
CA ASN A 302 -10.31 1.25 5.82
C ASN A 302 -8.94 0.93 6.45
N GLY A 303 -7.85 1.20 5.72
CA GLY A 303 -6.48 1.00 6.21
C GLY A 303 -5.80 -0.31 5.80
N LEU A 304 -6.49 -1.18 5.04
CA LEU A 304 -5.92 -2.42 4.48
C LEU A 304 -5.65 -2.35 2.97
N GLY A 305 -5.73 -1.16 2.37
CA GLY A 305 -5.62 -0.99 0.91
C GLY A 305 -6.81 -1.53 0.11
N ALA A 306 -7.92 -1.87 0.78
CA ALA A 306 -9.17 -2.23 0.11
C ALA A 306 -9.86 -0.97 -0.43
N ASP A 307 -10.03 -0.90 -1.75
CA ASP A 307 -10.59 0.23 -2.49
C ASP A 307 -12.09 0.07 -2.81
N GLN A 308 -12.66 -1.10 -2.50
CA GLN A 308 -14.04 -1.49 -2.83
C GLN A 308 -14.95 -1.53 -1.60
N VAL A 309 -16.23 -1.26 -1.84
CA VAL A 309 -17.31 -1.39 -0.85
C VAL A 309 -18.04 -2.70 -1.11
N MET A 310 -18.17 -3.56 -0.10
CA MET A 310 -19.06 -4.71 -0.17
C MET A 310 -20.51 -4.21 -0.03
N GLN A 311 -21.37 -4.53 -0.99
CA GLN A 311 -22.76 -4.09 -1.05
C GLN A 311 -23.70 -5.29 -1.19
N THR A 312 -24.77 -5.30 -0.40
CA THR A 312 -25.88 -6.25 -0.55
C THR A 312 -26.70 -5.90 -1.78
N GLN A 313 -26.71 -6.78 -2.78
CA GLN A 313 -27.42 -6.68 -4.05
C GLN A 313 -28.89 -7.09 -3.93
N SER A 314 -29.15 -8.13 -3.14
CA SER A 314 -30.50 -8.59 -2.82
C SER A 314 -30.55 -9.11 -1.39
N ALA A 315 -31.71 -8.95 -0.76
CA ALA A 315 -31.95 -9.43 0.59
C ALA A 315 -33.37 -10.01 0.68
N GLU A 316 -33.51 -11.12 1.40
CA GLU A 316 -34.79 -11.70 1.78
C GLU A 316 -34.82 -11.82 3.30
N LEU A 317 -35.70 -11.05 3.95
CA LEU A 317 -35.82 -11.00 5.39
C LEU A 317 -37.08 -11.75 5.84
N LYS A 318 -36.91 -12.63 6.83
CA LYS A 318 -38.01 -13.25 7.58
C LYS A 318 -37.85 -12.84 9.02
N VAL A 319 -38.59 -11.83 9.44
CA VAL A 319 -38.56 -11.29 10.80
C VAL A 319 -39.82 -11.74 11.52
N PRO A 320 -39.73 -12.22 12.77
CA PRO A 320 -40.93 -12.56 13.53
C PRO A 320 -41.79 -11.32 13.78
N SER A 321 -43.08 -11.51 14.08
CA SER A 321 -43.99 -10.40 14.41
C SER A 321 -43.80 -9.87 15.84
N SER A 322 -43.10 -10.61 16.69
CA SER A 322 -42.72 -10.23 18.04
C SER A 322 -41.40 -10.89 18.44
N TRP A 323 -40.90 -10.59 19.62
CA TRP A 323 -39.72 -11.27 20.19
C TRP A 323 -40.14 -12.39 21.14
N ALA A 324 -40.90 -13.37 20.65
CA ALA A 324 -41.28 -14.54 21.46
C ALA A 324 -40.18 -15.61 21.39
N PRO A 325 -39.80 -16.23 22.55
CA PRO A 325 -38.82 -17.31 22.57
C PRO A 325 -39.16 -18.44 21.59
N GLY A 326 -38.15 -18.99 20.92
CA GLY A 326 -38.27 -20.05 19.93
C GLY A 326 -38.59 -19.57 18.52
N GLN A 327 -38.95 -18.29 18.32
CA GLN A 327 -39.08 -17.72 16.98
C GLN A 327 -37.72 -17.52 16.32
N THR A 328 -37.73 -17.38 15.00
CA THR A 328 -36.51 -17.24 14.19
C THR A 328 -36.59 -15.99 13.34
N LEU A 329 -35.53 -15.19 13.41
CA LEU A 329 -35.22 -14.16 12.43
C LEU A 329 -34.22 -14.75 11.41
N SER A 330 -34.47 -14.59 10.12
CA SER A 330 -33.46 -14.90 9.10
C SER A 330 -33.33 -13.83 8.04
N ALA A 331 -32.12 -13.68 7.51
CA ALA A 331 -31.80 -12.79 6.41
C ALA A 331 -30.87 -13.52 5.44
N TYR A 332 -31.37 -13.80 4.23
CA TYR A 332 -30.53 -14.24 3.12
C TYR A 332 -30.09 -13.01 2.33
N MET A 333 -28.80 -12.91 2.05
CA MET A 333 -28.18 -11.76 1.39
C MET A 333 -27.23 -12.23 0.30
N LYS A 334 -27.34 -11.61 -0.87
CA LYS A 334 -26.34 -11.74 -1.95
C LYS A 334 -25.54 -10.45 -2.01
N MET A 335 -24.23 -10.55 -1.92
CA MET A 335 -23.32 -9.41 -1.77
C MET A 335 -22.28 -9.39 -2.90
N ALA A 336 -21.84 -8.19 -3.29
CA ALA A 336 -20.78 -8.00 -4.28
C ALA A 336 -19.94 -6.76 -3.94
N TYR A 337 -18.68 -6.75 -4.37
CA TYR A 337 -17.80 -5.59 -4.25
C TYR A 337 -18.12 -4.53 -5.30
N MET A 338 -18.01 -3.26 -4.90
CA MET A 338 -18.29 -2.09 -5.73
C MET A 338 -17.10 -1.11 -5.70
N PRO A 339 -16.59 -0.66 -6.86
CA PRO A 339 -16.95 -1.12 -8.21
C PRO A 339 -16.55 -2.58 -8.42
N VAL A 340 -17.32 -3.34 -9.20
CA VAL A 340 -17.02 -4.76 -9.47
C VAL A 340 -15.76 -4.88 -10.33
N LYS A 341 -14.80 -5.70 -9.91
CA LYS A 341 -13.63 -6.08 -10.70
C LYS A 341 -13.87 -7.42 -11.40
N PRO A 342 -13.20 -7.71 -12.54
CA PRO A 342 -13.39 -8.96 -13.28
C PRO A 342 -13.12 -10.23 -12.47
N THR A 343 -12.27 -10.15 -11.44
CA THR A 343 -11.90 -11.25 -10.55
C THR A 343 -12.89 -11.46 -9.41
N ASP A 344 -13.82 -10.53 -9.19
CA ASP A 344 -14.72 -10.58 -8.04
C ASP A 344 -15.83 -11.60 -8.26
N LYS A 345 -16.10 -12.37 -7.20
CA LYS A 345 -17.23 -13.29 -7.17
C LYS A 345 -18.25 -12.78 -6.16
N PRO A 346 -19.54 -12.68 -6.54
CA PRO A 346 -20.60 -12.44 -5.58
C PRO A 346 -20.57 -13.50 -4.48
N THR A 347 -20.88 -13.09 -3.26
CA THR A 347 -20.90 -13.95 -2.10
C THR A 347 -22.32 -14.00 -1.55
N ASP A 348 -22.82 -15.20 -1.31
CA ASP A 348 -24.09 -15.42 -0.64
C ASP A 348 -23.84 -15.66 0.85
N THR A 349 -24.68 -15.07 1.70
CA THR A 349 -24.63 -15.27 3.14
C THR A 349 -26.04 -15.35 3.72
N THR A 350 -26.21 -16.20 4.72
CA THR A 350 -27.46 -16.34 5.47
C THR A 350 -27.16 -16.08 6.93
N LEU A 351 -27.87 -15.13 7.53
CA LEU A 351 -27.95 -14.96 8.97
C LEU A 351 -29.24 -15.64 9.46
N THR A 352 -29.13 -16.51 10.46
CA THR A 352 -30.28 -17.09 11.16
C THR A 352 -30.10 -16.87 12.65
N CYS A 353 -31.03 -16.19 13.30
CA CYS A 353 -31.01 -15.92 14.74
C CYS A 353 -32.25 -16.52 15.41
N GLN A 354 -32.04 -17.42 16.36
CA GLN A 354 -33.09 -17.94 17.23
C GLN A 354 -33.30 -16.98 18.42
N VAL A 355 -34.56 -16.63 18.67
CA VAL A 355 -34.98 -15.77 19.77
C VAL A 355 -35.00 -16.60 21.06
N GLY A 356 -34.21 -16.19 22.04
CA GLY A 356 -34.11 -16.80 23.36
C GLY A 356 -34.86 -16.02 24.43
N GLU A 357 -34.40 -16.19 25.68
CA GLU A 357 -34.99 -15.55 26.85
C GLU A 357 -34.64 -14.06 26.93
N ARG A 358 -35.54 -13.30 27.59
CA ARG A 358 -35.28 -11.93 28.02
C ARG A 358 -34.45 -11.91 29.29
N PHE A 359 -33.60 -10.91 29.42
CA PHE A 359 -32.80 -10.65 30.61
C PHE A 359 -32.54 -9.14 30.73
N PRO A 360 -32.24 -8.62 31.94
CA PRO A 360 -31.97 -7.20 32.12
C PRO A 360 -30.79 -6.72 31.26
N ALA A 361 -30.96 -5.63 30.51
CA ALA A 361 -29.91 -5.08 29.65
C ALA A 361 -28.68 -4.63 30.45
N SER A 362 -28.86 -4.30 31.73
CA SER A 362 -27.79 -3.98 32.67
C SER A 362 -26.77 -5.11 32.89
N GLN A 363 -27.13 -6.36 32.55
CA GLN A 363 -26.19 -7.49 32.54
C GLN A 363 -25.20 -7.45 31.36
N VAL A 364 -25.53 -6.72 30.29
CA VAL A 364 -24.59 -6.48 29.17
C VAL A 364 -23.63 -5.36 29.54
N PHE A 365 -24.17 -4.24 30.03
CA PHE A 365 -23.39 -3.14 30.58
C PHE A 365 -24.25 -2.34 31.56
N THR A 366 -23.67 -1.94 32.69
CA THR A 366 -24.42 -1.42 33.85
C THR A 366 -25.26 -0.16 33.58
N SER A 367 -24.88 0.69 32.61
CA SER A 367 -25.64 1.89 32.25
C SER A 367 -26.84 1.63 31.31
N LEU A 368 -26.98 0.41 30.78
CA LEU A 368 -28.10 0.05 29.91
C LEU A 368 -29.39 -0.15 30.71
N THR A 369 -30.48 0.41 30.19
CA THR A 369 -31.83 0.30 30.76
C THR A 369 -32.69 -0.70 30.00
N GLY A 370 -33.77 -1.16 30.65
CA GLY A 370 -34.75 -2.05 30.05
C GLY A 370 -34.27 -3.49 29.91
N ASP A 371 -34.88 -4.20 28.97
CA ASP A 371 -34.61 -5.61 28.71
C ASP A 371 -33.76 -5.80 27.45
N ALA A 372 -32.98 -6.89 27.49
CA ALA A 372 -32.28 -7.44 26.36
C ALA A 372 -32.81 -8.84 26.05
N ILE A 373 -32.83 -9.20 24.77
CA ILE A 373 -33.20 -10.54 24.31
C ILE A 373 -31.96 -11.27 23.85
N ARG A 374 -31.78 -12.50 24.31
CA ARG A 374 -30.71 -13.36 23.83
C ARG A 374 -31.02 -13.83 22.41
N LEU A 375 -30.12 -13.59 21.48
CA LEU A 375 -30.17 -14.12 20.12
C LEU A 375 -29.02 -15.09 19.91
N THR A 376 -29.33 -16.32 19.52
CA THR A 376 -28.33 -17.29 19.08
C THR A 376 -28.31 -17.28 17.56
N CYS A 377 -27.25 -16.71 16.98
CA CYS A 377 -27.16 -16.45 15.56
C CYS A 377 -26.10 -17.33 14.87
N GLU A 378 -26.41 -17.82 13.69
CA GLU A 378 -25.50 -18.55 12.81
C GLU A 378 -25.35 -17.78 11.48
N GLN A 379 -24.10 -17.67 11.00
CA GLN A 379 -23.77 -17.04 9.73
C GLN A 379 -22.50 -17.67 9.14
N GLY A 380 -22.65 -18.52 8.11
CA GLY A 380 -21.53 -19.29 7.57
C GLY A 380 -20.94 -20.26 8.61
N ASP A 381 -19.64 -20.19 8.86
CA ASP A 381 -18.96 -20.97 9.90
C ASP A 381 -18.94 -20.28 11.28
N TYR A 382 -19.58 -19.12 11.40
CA TYR A 382 -19.66 -18.36 12.65
C TYR A 382 -20.97 -18.64 13.38
N LYS A 383 -20.86 -18.96 14.67
CA LYS A 383 -21.96 -18.95 15.63
C LYS A 383 -21.74 -17.81 16.62
N SER A 384 -22.76 -17.06 16.95
CA SER A 384 -22.66 -15.94 17.88
C SER A 384 -23.83 -15.89 18.84
N THR A 385 -23.54 -15.46 20.07
CA THR A 385 -24.55 -15.08 21.05
C THR A 385 -24.60 -13.56 21.08
N ARG A 386 -25.78 -12.98 20.85
CA ARG A 386 -25.99 -11.54 20.83
C ARG A 386 -27.07 -11.14 21.83
N ALA A 387 -26.99 -9.90 22.32
CA ALA A 387 -28.03 -9.26 23.11
C ALA A 387 -28.72 -8.20 22.26
N PHE A 388 -29.98 -8.41 21.92
CA PHE A 388 -30.79 -7.36 21.30
C PHE A 388 -31.37 -6.47 22.39
N ILE A 389 -30.90 -5.22 22.46
CA ILE A 389 -31.32 -4.26 23.49
C ILE A 389 -32.63 -3.61 23.04
N GLU A 390 -33.75 -3.99 23.66
CA GLU A 390 -35.10 -3.60 23.19
C GLU A 390 -35.31 -2.08 23.21
N ASP A 391 -34.78 -1.42 24.23
CA ASP A 391 -34.86 0.04 24.42
C ASP A 391 -34.08 0.84 23.37
N LEU A 392 -33.12 0.20 22.69
CA LEU A 392 -32.23 0.84 21.71
C LEU A 392 -32.49 0.34 20.29
N GLY A 393 -33.06 -0.85 20.12
CA GLY A 393 -33.29 -1.44 18.80
C GLY A 393 -32.00 -1.88 18.09
N VAL A 394 -31.01 -2.38 18.84
CA VAL A 394 -29.70 -2.81 18.32
C VAL A 394 -29.23 -4.10 18.97
N ALA A 395 -28.60 -4.96 18.18
CA ALA A 395 -27.94 -6.18 18.67
C ALA A 395 -26.48 -5.92 19.01
N LEU A 396 -26.03 -6.41 20.16
CA LEU A 396 -24.65 -6.36 20.62
C LEU A 396 -24.09 -7.79 20.69
N THR A 397 -22.96 -8.05 20.04
CA THR A 397 -22.33 -9.37 20.08
C THR A 397 -21.66 -9.59 21.43
N LEU A 398 -22.12 -10.59 22.18
CA LEU A 398 -21.51 -10.98 23.46
C LEU A 398 -20.39 -11.99 23.25
N GLU A 399 -20.62 -12.93 22.33
CA GLU A 399 -19.71 -14.04 22.08
C GLU A 399 -19.80 -14.46 20.61
N SER A 400 -18.67 -14.92 20.06
CA SER A 400 -18.63 -15.57 18.76
C SER A 400 -17.68 -16.77 18.77
N VAL A 401 -18.09 -17.84 18.10
CA VAL A 401 -17.32 -19.07 17.91
C VAL A 401 -17.21 -19.32 16.42
N SER A 402 -15.99 -19.58 15.97
CA SER A 402 -15.65 -19.98 14.61
C SER A 402 -14.83 -21.27 14.64
N SER A 403 -14.54 -21.81 13.46
CA SER A 403 -13.60 -22.93 13.30
C SER A 403 -12.20 -22.66 13.87
N LYS A 404 -11.81 -21.39 14.06
CA LYS A 404 -10.45 -20.98 14.44
C LYS A 404 -10.34 -20.44 15.86
N ALA A 405 -11.40 -19.87 16.41
CA ALA A 405 -11.36 -19.15 17.68
C ALA A 405 -12.74 -19.02 18.33
N ARG A 406 -12.73 -18.94 19.66
CA ARG A 406 -13.84 -18.49 20.51
C ARG A 406 -13.48 -17.14 21.09
N ILE A 407 -14.34 -16.15 20.89
CA ILE A 407 -14.14 -14.76 21.31
C ILE A 407 -15.30 -14.35 22.20
N VAL A 408 -15.00 -13.82 23.38
CA VAL A 408 -15.97 -13.22 24.29
C VAL A 408 -15.70 -11.72 24.39
N ASN A 409 -16.72 -10.90 24.17
CA ASN A 409 -16.59 -9.44 24.20
C ASN A 409 -16.96 -8.90 25.58
N GLU A 410 -16.03 -8.21 26.21
CA GLU A 410 -16.23 -7.50 27.47
C GLU A 410 -16.40 -6.01 27.20
N TYR A 411 -17.59 -5.46 27.44
CA TYR A 411 -17.90 -4.05 27.21
C TYR A 411 -17.33 -3.19 28.34
N THR A 412 -16.56 -2.16 27.99
CA THR A 412 -15.79 -1.33 28.95
C THR A 412 -16.29 0.11 29.05
N ALA A 413 -17.01 0.59 28.02
CA ALA A 413 -17.61 1.92 28.02
C ALA A 413 -18.87 1.92 27.15
N PHE A 414 -19.84 2.76 27.51
CA PHE A 414 -21.11 2.86 26.80
C PHE A 414 -21.70 4.27 26.97
N ASP A 415 -22.10 4.90 25.86
CA ASP A 415 -22.68 6.24 25.79
C ASP A 415 -23.82 6.27 24.76
N VAL A 416 -24.98 6.81 25.14
CA VAL A 416 -26.20 6.80 24.32
C VAL A 416 -26.82 8.19 24.29
N VAL A 417 -27.06 8.69 23.07
CA VAL A 417 -27.85 9.91 22.84
C VAL A 417 -29.16 9.51 22.16
N ARG A 418 -30.29 9.81 22.81
CA ARG A 418 -31.63 9.47 22.31
C ARG A 418 -32.22 10.48 21.32
#